data_AF-A0A6B1F5Z1-F1
#
_entry.id   AF-A0A6B1F5Z1-F1
#
_cell.length_a   1.000
_cell.length_b   1.000
_cell.length_c   1.000
_cell.angle_alpha   90.00
_cell.angle_beta   90.00
_cell.angle_gamma   90.00
#
_symmetry.space_group_name_H-M   'P 1'
#
loop_
_entity.id
_entity.type
_entity.pdbx_description
1 polymer ?
#
loop_
_entity_poly.entity_id
_entity_poly.type
_entity_poly.pdbx_seq_one_letter_code
_entity_poly.pdbx_strand_id
1 'polypeptide(L)' 'MKTIDDHIRKDEDEMLKAKAEGRDGKVRHLEEELRDLKEYKQHHPEDSHDPSPLEVYCDSNPEAPECRIYED' A
#
# COMPACT_ATOMS: atom_id res chain seq x y z
N MET A 1 -3.60 -2.17 10.17
CA MET A 1 -3.37 -3.59 10.54
C MET A 1 -2.16 -3.65 11.46
N LYS A 2 -1.58 -4.83 11.71
CA LYS A 2 -0.35 -4.92 12.52
C LYS A 2 0.92 -5.00 11.66
N THR A 3 0.80 -5.61 10.48
CA THR A 3 1.91 -5.81 9.54
C THR A 3 1.47 -5.56 8.11
N ILE A 4 2.40 -5.23 7.22
CA ILE A 4 2.14 -5.09 5.78
C ILE A 4 1.60 -6.38 5.16
N ASP A 5 2.04 -7.55 5.65
CA ASP A 5 1.54 -8.85 5.19
C ASP A 5 0.08 -9.10 5.58
N ASP A 6 -0.32 -8.66 6.77
CA ASP A 6 -1.71 -8.70 7.17
C ASP A 6 -2.56 -7.79 6.27
N HIS A 7 -2.04 -6.61 5.92
CA HIS A 7 -2.69 -5.65 5.02
C HIS A 7 -2.92 -6.23 3.64
N ILE A 8 -1.86 -6.68 2.98
CA ILE A 8 -1.92 -7.28 1.64
C ILE A 8 -2.92 -8.43 1.61
N ARG A 9 -2.87 -9.34 2.59
CA ARG A 9 -3.80 -10.48 2.64
C ARG A 9 -5.25 -10.03 2.77
N LYS A 10 -5.53 -9.03 3.62
CA LYS A 10 -6.89 -8.52 3.81
C LYS A 10 -7.41 -7.87 2.53
N ASP A 11 -6.58 -7.09 1.83
CA ASP A 11 -6.98 -6.42 0.61
C ASP A 11 -7.20 -7.41 -0.53
N GLU A 12 -6.41 -8.49 -0.61
CA GLU A 12 -6.65 -9.59 -1.54
C GLU A 12 -8.01 -10.25 -1.28
N ASP A 13 -8.35 -10.55 -0.02
CA ASP A 13 -9.66 -11.10 0.36
C ASP A 13 -10.81 -10.13 0.04
N GLU A 14 -10.64 -8.84 0.36
CA GLU A 14 -11.64 -7.81 0.08
C GLU A 14 -11.84 -7.60 -1.42
N MET A 15 -10.78 -7.72 -2.22
CA MET A 15 -10.82 -7.61 -3.67
C MET A 15 -11.62 -8.77 -4.27
N LEU A 16 -11.38 -10.01 -3.82
CA LEU A 16 -12.15 -11.18 -4.26
C LEU A 16 -13.64 -11.02 -3.94
N LYS A 17 -13.97 -10.53 -2.74
CA LYS A 17 -15.35 -10.21 -2.36
C LYS A 17 -15.95 -9.10 -3.23
N ALA A 18 -15.20 -8.03 -3.50
CA ALA A 18 -15.65 -6.94 -4.36
C ALA A 18 -15.90 -7.42 -5.81
N LYS A 19 -15.05 -8.31 -6.34
CA LYS A 19 -15.23 -8.96 -7.65
C LYS A 19 -16.52 -9.78 -7.68
N ALA A 20 -16.78 -10.60 -6.66
CA ALA A 20 -17.99 -11.42 -6.57
C ALA A 20 -19.29 -10.58 -6.48
N GLU A 21 -19.20 -9.38 -5.89
CA GLU A 21 -20.33 -8.45 -5.73
C GLU A 21 -20.47 -7.45 -6.89
N GLY A 22 -19.61 -7.51 -7.92
CA GLY A 22 -19.63 -6.58 -9.06
C GLY A 22 -19.28 -5.14 -8.70
N ARG A 23 -18.46 -4.92 -7.67
CA ARG A 23 -18.07 -3.59 -7.18
C ARG A 23 -16.78 -3.10 -7.86
N ASP A 24 -16.85 -2.84 -9.16
CA ASP A 24 -15.67 -2.53 -9.99
C ASP A 24 -14.84 -1.34 -9.49
N GLY A 25 -15.48 -0.31 -8.93
CA GLY A 25 -14.77 0.82 -8.34
C GLY A 25 -13.89 0.43 -7.14
N LYS A 26 -14.40 -0.46 -6.28
CA LYS A 26 -13.64 -0.99 -5.14
C LYS A 26 -12.53 -1.93 -5.62
N VAL A 27 -12.78 -2.71 -6.67
CA VAL A 27 -11.76 -3.58 -7.27
C VAL A 27 -10.56 -2.76 -7.74
N ARG A 28 -10.78 -1.69 -8.53
CA ARG A 28 -9.68 -0.84 -9.03
C ARG A 28 -8.87 -0.21 -7.90
N HIS A 29 -9.56 0.32 -6.89
CA HIS A 29 -8.90 0.90 -5.72
C HIS A 29 -7.99 -0.12 -5.00
N LEU A 30 -8.50 -1.33 -4.73
CA LEU A 30 -7.71 -2.37 -4.07
C LEU A 30 -6.58 -2.90 -4.96
N GLU A 31 -6.76 -2.94 -6.28
CA GLU A 31 -5.69 -3.33 -7.22
C GLU A 31 -4.54 -2.32 -7.23
N GLU A 32 -4.84 -1.03 -7.13
CA GLU A 32 -3.83 0.03 -6.98
C GLU A 32 -3.12 -0.06 -5.62
N GLU A 33 -3.88 -0.16 -4.52
CA GLU A 33 -3.33 -0.27 -3.16
C GLU A 33 -2.44 -1.52 -2.99
N LEU A 34 -2.88 -2.67 -3.49
CA LEU A 34 -2.08 -3.90 -3.46
C LEU A 34 -0.77 -3.79 -4.24
N ARG A 35 -0.77 -3.07 -5.37
CA ARG A 35 0.44 -2.84 -6.14
C ARG A 35 1.42 -2.01 -5.33
N ASP A 36 0.94 -0.89 -4.79
CA ASP A 36 1.78 0.08 -4.08
C ASP A 36 2.32 -0.52 -2.75
N LEU A 37 1.51 -1.30 -2.01
CA LEU A 37 1.97 -2.04 -0.83
C LEU A 37 3.01 -3.10 -1.16
N LYS A 38 2.86 -3.82 -2.28
CA LYS A 38 3.83 -4.83 -2.70
C LYS A 38 5.16 -4.21 -3.13
N GLU A 39 5.12 -3.04 -3.77
CA GLU A 39 6.31 -2.28 -4.12
C GLU A 39 7.02 -1.75 -2.87
N TYR A 40 6.28 -1.13 -1.94
CA TYR A 40 6.82 -0.70 -0.65
C TYR A 40 7.51 -1.87 0.08
N LYS A 41 6.86 -3.04 0.17
CA LYS A 41 7.47 -4.23 0.79
C LYS A 41 8.79 -4.65 0.12
N GLN A 42 8.89 -4.50 -1.20
CA GLN A 42 10.12 -4.83 -1.94
C GLN A 42 11.25 -3.85 -1.63
N HIS A 43 10.95 -2.56 -1.46
CA HIS A 43 11.92 -1.55 -1.07
C HIS A 43 12.33 -1.65 0.42
N HIS A 44 11.44 -2.15 1.28
CA HIS A 44 11.63 -2.26 2.73
C HIS A 44 11.55 -3.72 3.23
N PRO A 45 12.44 -4.64 2.79
CA PRO A 45 12.31 -6.09 3.07
C PRO A 45 12.46 -6.47 4.55
N GLU A 46 13.16 -5.65 5.34
CA GLU A 46 13.37 -5.84 6.78
C GLU A 46 12.27 -5.16 7.61
N ASP A 47 11.38 -4.40 6.97
CA ASP A 47 10.29 -3.71 7.64
C ASP A 47 8.99 -4.51 7.52
N SER A 48 8.45 -4.87 8.69
CA SER A 48 7.23 -5.67 8.77
C SER A 48 6.02 -4.85 9.20
N HIS A 49 6.19 -3.56 9.55
CA HIS A 49 5.06 -2.74 9.97
C HIS A 49 4.07 -2.52 8.82
N ASP A 50 2.84 -2.14 9.16
CA ASP A 50 1.84 -1.74 8.17
C ASP A 50 2.01 -0.25 7.84
N PRO A 51 2.49 0.12 6.64
CA PRO A 51 2.82 1.50 6.32
C PRO A 51 1.56 2.36 6.22
N SER A 52 1.70 3.61 6.63
CA SER A 52 0.69 4.62 6.39
C SER A 52 0.63 4.99 4.89
N PRO A 53 -0.49 5.55 4.41
CA PRO A 53 -0.59 6.03 3.04
C PRO A 53 0.48 7.06 2.66
N LEU A 54 0.97 7.85 3.63
CA LEU A 54 2.03 8.82 3.39
C LEU A 54 3.39 8.12 3.20
N GLU A 55 3.68 7.08 3.97
CA GLU A 55 4.92 6.30 3.82
C GLU A 55 4.96 5.62 2.44
N VAL A 56 3.86 5.00 2.01
CA VAL A 56 3.75 4.40 0.66
C VAL A 56 3.90 5.47 -0.42
N TYR A 57 3.25 6.63 -0.26
CA TYR A 57 3.37 7.73 -1.22
C TYR A 57 4.80 8.26 -1.32
N CYS A 58 5.46 8.51 -0.19
CA CYS A 58 6.80 9.07 -0.15
C CYS A 58 7.88 8.11 -0.65
N ASP A 59 7.67 6.80 -0.47
CA ASP A 59 8.54 5.77 -1.05
C ASP A 59 8.62 5.88 -2.58
N SER A 60 7.48 6.08 -3.24
CA SER A 60 7.42 6.27 -4.70
C SER A 60 7.66 7.71 -5.16
N ASN A 61 7.57 8.69 -4.26
CA ASN A 61 7.64 10.13 -4.56
C ASN A 61 8.56 10.89 -3.58
N PRO A 62 9.85 10.53 -3.46
CA PRO A 62 10.74 11.10 -2.45
C PRO A 62 10.94 12.63 -2.57
N GLU A 63 10.79 13.16 -3.79
CA GLU A 63 10.96 14.59 -4.08
C GLU A 63 9.69 15.44 -3.85
N ALA A 64 8.57 14.80 -3.51
CA ALA A 64 7.34 15.51 -3.18
C ALA A 64 7.55 16.42 -1.96
N PRO A 65 6.96 17.62 -1.91
CA PRO A 65 7.18 18.58 -0.82
C PRO A 65 6.95 17.99 0.58
N GLU A 66 5.99 17.09 0.73
CA GLU A 66 5.61 16.40 1.96
C GLU A 66 6.60 15.28 2.36
N CYS A 67 7.49 14.88 1.46
CA CYS A 67 8.39 13.74 1.59
C CYS A 67 9.86 14.13 1.71
N ARG A 68 10.21 15.40 1.46
CA ARG A 68 11.59 15.89 1.55
C ARG A 68 12.08 15.85 2.99
N ILE A 69 13.13 15.07 3.20
CA ILE A 69 13.91 15.07 4.43
C ILE A 69 15.10 16.00 4.22
N TYR A 70 15.21 17.04 5.03
CA TYR A 70 16.33 17.97 5.01
C TYR A 70 17.36 17.48 6.03
N GLU A 71 18.58 17.18 5.58
CA GLU A 71 19.71 16.95 6.50
C GLU A 71 20.21 18.30 7.00
N ASP A 72 20.29 18.47 8.33
CA ASP A 72 20.81 19.66 9.01
C ASP A 72 22.34 19.83 8.83
#